data_AF-A0A6A6T338-F1
#
_entry.id   AF-A0A6A6T338-F1
#
_cell.length_a   1.000
_cell.length_b   1.000
_cell.length_c   1.000
_cell.angle_alpha   90.00
_cell.angle_beta   90.00
_cell.angle_gamma   90.00
#
_symmetry.space_group_name_H-M   'P 1'
#
loop_
_entity.id
_entity.type
_entity.pdbx_description
1 polymer ?
#
loop_
_entity_poly.entity_id
_entity_poly.type
_entity_poly.pdbx_seq_one_letter_code
_entity_poly.pdbx_strand_id
1 'polypeptide(L)'
;MPNASKGVPVAETQKADTGSHEAFSIIDTPASSAGTSIIDNDSDSSTVENEGRRVIDTEGDLTLIVVSKDRETTVSFKVDSTIIRKASPKWSEIYASGSETDDSISIEEDKVDVLEMVLHIAHLQFDLIPLHITFAHLVDVAELLHRHRLTTLLHEYLRNWCRPYTSKILDSGYEMWILIAHEFGWDNIFQIVARKVYTTMYMCDGEYWVGNVHLSEENIGKRILESLIKHRCRHLKLILDACDAAIEKYSTAESQCGHKEHGGACASMVLGSLLRGLKTVGVWPKRPKLADVQTSIVSFKGDVNFIVTQSHTGLSYDCDDDWFLLMLDTAEVESKTEFVKIDHDAVSVPARLRDDEPCSWQSNALKYYEFEERDFVKDFHLEGNSDSEEEEGDEEDNGEGDNDDDEAGESEQGEDESGKYDNGEDVKHDDESDDPEAYDKSS
;
A
#
# COMPACT_ATOMS: atom_id res chain seq x y z
N MET A 1 10.80 52.42 35.36
CA MET A 1 9.69 52.05 36.25
C MET A 1 8.58 51.46 35.41
N PRO A 2 8.10 50.26 35.75
CA PRO A 2 7.31 49.40 34.87
C PRO A 2 5.81 49.66 35.04
N ASN A 3 5.01 49.27 34.04
CA ASN A 3 3.63 48.91 34.31
C ASN A 3 3.31 47.59 33.59
N ALA A 4 2.80 46.67 34.39
CA ALA A 4 2.49 45.29 34.08
C ALA A 4 1.04 45.14 33.61
N SER A 5 0.81 44.20 32.69
CA SER A 5 -0.49 43.57 32.47
C SER A 5 -0.22 42.15 31.98
N LYS A 6 -0.30 41.13 32.85
CA LYS A 6 -1.46 40.22 33.01
C LYS A 6 -1.96 39.76 31.63
N GLY A 7 -1.71 38.54 31.14
CA GLY A 7 -1.57 37.25 31.82
C GLY A 7 -2.95 36.60 31.92
N VAL A 8 -3.40 35.94 30.85
CA VAL A 8 -4.62 35.12 30.80
C VAL A 8 -4.19 33.70 30.39
N PRO A 9 -4.58 32.65 31.14
CA PRO A 9 -4.19 31.28 30.84
C PRO A 9 -5.11 30.69 29.76
N VAL A 10 -4.50 30.05 28.76
CA VAL A 10 -5.21 29.20 27.79
C VAL A 10 -5.45 27.85 28.43
N ALA A 11 -6.70 27.41 28.34
CA ALA A 11 -7.20 26.16 28.90
C ALA A 11 -6.49 24.94 28.27
N GLU A 12 -6.08 24.07 29.17
CA GLU A 12 -5.49 22.75 28.94
C GLU A 12 -6.63 21.79 28.62
N THR A 13 -6.78 21.43 27.34
CA THR A 13 -7.77 20.44 26.93
C THR A 13 -7.21 19.04 27.19
N GLN A 14 -7.93 18.31 28.02
CA GLN A 14 -7.64 16.96 28.49
C GLN A 14 -7.45 15.98 27.32
N LYS A 15 -6.33 15.25 27.38
CA LYS A 15 -6.11 14.00 26.65
C LYS A 15 -7.13 12.97 27.11
N ALA A 16 -7.89 12.41 26.17
CA ALA A 16 -8.58 11.14 26.38
C ALA A 16 -7.56 10.01 26.22
N ASP A 17 -7.42 9.26 27.30
CA ASP A 17 -6.63 8.04 27.42
C ASP A 17 -7.52 6.82 27.11
N THR A 18 -6.87 5.69 26.86
CA THR A 18 -7.35 4.31 26.83
C THR A 18 -7.71 3.70 25.45
N GLY A 19 -6.67 3.12 24.84
CA GLY A 19 -6.76 2.01 23.89
C GLY A 19 -5.54 1.12 24.12
N SER A 20 -5.69 0.16 25.03
CA SER A 20 -4.69 -0.82 25.45
C SER A 20 -4.17 -1.65 24.28
N HIS A 21 -2.92 -1.45 23.87
CA HIS A 21 -2.18 -2.42 23.08
C HIS A 21 -1.42 -3.34 24.02
N GLU A 22 -1.76 -4.63 23.92
CA GLU A 22 -1.13 -5.74 24.61
C GLU A 22 0.36 -5.79 24.26
N ALA A 23 1.19 -5.62 25.29
CA ALA A 23 2.62 -5.89 25.22
C ALA A 23 2.82 -7.41 25.26
N PHE A 24 3.35 -7.98 24.17
CA PHE A 24 3.89 -9.34 24.20
C PHE A 24 5.08 -9.38 25.16
N SER A 25 4.88 -10.04 26.29
CA SER A 25 5.90 -10.29 27.31
C SER A 25 6.94 -11.27 26.80
N ILE A 26 8.19 -10.82 26.69
CA ILE A 26 9.36 -11.66 26.50
C ILE A 26 9.59 -12.43 27.81
N ILE A 27 9.68 -13.76 27.71
CA ILE A 27 9.93 -14.66 28.83
C ILE A 27 11.40 -14.52 29.23
N ASP A 28 11.65 -13.95 30.41
CA ASP A 28 12.94 -13.94 31.09
C ASP A 28 13.33 -15.37 31.51
N THR A 29 14.50 -15.82 31.05
CA THR A 29 15.13 -17.05 31.54
C THR A 29 16.18 -16.70 32.61
N PRO A 30 16.21 -17.37 33.77
CA PRO A 30 17.03 -16.93 34.89
C PRO A 30 18.52 -17.26 34.72
N ALA A 31 19.35 -16.25 35.03
CA ALA A 31 20.79 -16.37 35.19
C ALA A 31 21.14 -17.26 36.39
N SER A 32 21.91 -18.32 36.15
CA SER A 32 22.59 -19.09 37.19
C SER A 32 24.10 -18.82 37.13
N SER A 33 24.63 -18.35 38.25
CA SER A 33 26.04 -18.01 38.43
C SER A 33 26.80 -19.10 39.21
N ALA A 34 28.13 -19.04 39.05
CA ALA A 34 29.20 -19.58 39.90
C ALA A 34 29.81 -20.95 39.54
N GLY A 35 31.11 -20.91 39.24
CA GLY A 35 31.98 -22.09 39.16
C GLY A 35 33.35 -21.79 38.54
N THR A 36 34.20 -21.04 39.25
CA THR A 36 35.60 -20.77 38.87
C THR A 36 36.45 -22.05 38.98
N SER A 37 37.13 -22.44 37.90
CA SER A 37 38.13 -23.51 37.91
C SER A 37 39.23 -23.16 36.90
N ILE A 38 40.39 -22.77 37.44
CA ILE A 38 41.63 -22.53 36.71
C ILE A 38 42.23 -23.90 36.34
N ILE A 39 42.26 -24.23 35.06
CA ILE A 39 43.04 -25.33 34.51
C ILE A 39 43.83 -24.75 33.32
N ASP A 40 45.13 -24.61 33.52
CA ASP A 40 46.10 -24.40 32.44
C ASP A 40 46.14 -25.66 31.58
N ASN A 41 45.68 -25.57 30.34
CA ASN A 41 45.73 -26.65 29.37
C ASN A 41 46.20 -26.09 28.01
N ASP A 42 47.51 -26.16 27.78
CA ASP A 42 48.12 -26.11 26.45
C ASP A 42 47.70 -27.37 25.68
N SER A 43 46.61 -27.31 24.91
CA SER A 43 46.36 -28.26 23.80
C SER A 43 45.11 -27.90 22.98
N ASP A 44 45.32 -27.75 21.68
CA ASP A 44 44.35 -27.87 20.58
C ASP A 44 43.37 -26.71 20.28
N SER A 45 43.85 -25.77 19.47
CA SER A 45 43.14 -24.63 18.86
C SER A 45 42.32 -25.05 17.61
N SER A 46 41.49 -26.09 17.68
CA SER A 46 40.83 -26.63 16.47
C SER A 46 39.34 -26.99 16.59
N THR A 47 38.64 -26.61 17.66
CA THR A 47 37.25 -27.09 17.91
C THR A 47 36.14 -26.04 17.93
N VAL A 48 36.42 -24.77 17.58
CA VAL A 48 35.40 -23.70 17.56
C VAL A 48 34.79 -23.46 16.16
N GLU A 49 35.24 -24.16 15.11
CA GLU A 49 35.05 -23.68 13.73
C GLU A 49 33.86 -24.24 12.91
N ASN A 50 32.91 -24.99 13.50
CA ASN A 50 31.90 -25.70 12.66
C ASN A 50 30.42 -25.32 12.86
N GLU A 51 30.05 -24.42 13.78
CA GLU A 51 28.63 -24.11 14.04
C GLU A 51 27.93 -23.26 12.96
N GLY A 52 28.62 -22.90 11.88
CA GLY A 52 28.06 -22.05 10.82
C GLY A 52 28.35 -22.52 9.39
N ARG A 53 28.86 -23.74 9.18
CA ARG A 53 29.18 -24.23 7.84
C ARG A 53 28.05 -25.08 7.28
N ARG A 54 27.39 -24.59 6.22
CA ARG A 54 26.39 -25.32 5.43
C ARG A 54 27.04 -25.81 4.12
N VAL A 55 26.70 -27.02 3.68
CA VAL A 55 27.25 -27.62 2.45
C VAL A 55 26.14 -27.70 1.41
N ILE A 56 26.20 -26.85 0.39
CA ILE A 56 25.27 -26.88 -0.74
C ILE A 56 25.78 -27.88 -1.78
N ASP A 57 27.08 -27.81 -2.09
CA ASP A 57 27.74 -28.75 -2.99
C ASP A 57 28.90 -29.48 -2.29
N THR A 58 28.83 -30.81 -2.26
CA THR A 58 29.88 -31.65 -1.67
C THR A 58 31.20 -31.55 -2.43
N GLU A 59 31.14 -31.34 -3.74
CA GLU A 59 32.29 -31.19 -4.66
C GLU A 59 32.68 -29.71 -4.85
N GLY A 60 31.95 -28.78 -4.24
CA GLY A 60 32.19 -27.34 -4.35
C GLY A 60 33.64 -26.95 -4.04
N ASP A 61 34.17 -26.04 -4.85
CA ASP A 61 35.52 -25.48 -4.77
C ASP A 61 35.55 -24.09 -4.11
N LEU A 62 34.39 -23.52 -3.79
CA LEU A 62 34.26 -22.17 -3.25
C LEU A 62 33.57 -22.17 -1.88
N THR A 63 34.09 -21.37 -0.96
CA THR A 63 33.44 -21.03 0.31
C THR A 63 32.83 -19.64 0.23
N LEU A 64 31.51 -19.56 0.11
CA LEU A 64 30.76 -18.31 0.17
C LEU A 64 30.50 -17.95 1.64
N ILE A 65 31.16 -16.90 2.13
CA ILE A 65 31.01 -16.37 3.48
C ILE A 65 29.95 -15.28 3.47
N VAL A 66 28.92 -15.44 4.28
CA VAL A 66 27.82 -14.52 4.43
C VAL A 66 27.93 -13.87 5.80
N VAL A 67 28.07 -12.56 5.82
CA VAL A 67 28.20 -11.75 7.03
C VAL A 67 26.93 -10.91 7.16
N SER A 68 26.26 -10.97 8.30
CA SER A 68 25.11 -10.08 8.57
C SER A 68 25.57 -8.62 8.67
N LYS A 69 24.66 -7.66 8.46
CA LYS A 69 24.97 -6.22 8.52
C LYS A 69 25.54 -5.77 9.86
N ASP A 70 25.04 -6.37 10.95
CA ASP A 70 25.55 -6.13 12.31
C ASP A 70 26.93 -6.76 12.56
N ARG A 71 27.39 -7.64 11.64
CA ARG A 71 28.62 -8.43 11.73
C ARG A 71 28.67 -9.37 12.93
N GLU A 72 27.53 -9.66 13.54
CA GLU A 72 27.43 -10.56 14.68
C GLU A 72 27.33 -12.02 14.22
N THR A 73 26.74 -12.26 13.05
CA THR A 73 26.56 -13.60 12.50
C THR A 73 27.39 -13.78 11.23
N THR A 74 28.01 -14.97 11.13
CA THR A 74 28.73 -15.36 9.92
C THR A 74 28.37 -16.81 9.61
N VAL A 75 27.87 -17.03 8.40
CA VAL A 75 27.52 -18.35 7.88
C VAL A 75 28.35 -18.61 6.64
N SER A 76 28.89 -19.81 6.50
CA SER A 76 29.69 -20.19 5.33
C SER A 76 28.97 -21.29 4.54
N PHE A 77 28.94 -21.14 3.23
CA PHE A 77 28.35 -22.11 2.31
C PHE A 77 29.44 -22.69 1.42
N LYS A 78 29.55 -24.02 1.39
CA LYS A 78 30.38 -24.71 0.39
C LYS A 78 29.59 -24.87 -0.91
N VAL A 79 30.07 -24.27 -2.00
CA VAL A 79 29.37 -24.10 -3.29
C VAL A 79 30.32 -24.29 -4.46
N ASP A 80 29.80 -24.50 -5.67
CA ASP A 80 30.57 -24.52 -6.92
C ASP A 80 30.78 -23.10 -7.48
N SER A 81 32.03 -22.70 -7.65
CA SER A 81 32.43 -21.37 -8.13
C SER A 81 31.87 -21.03 -9.52
N THR A 82 31.77 -22.03 -10.40
CA THR A 82 31.27 -21.86 -11.77
C THR A 82 29.77 -21.61 -11.76
N ILE A 83 29.02 -22.31 -10.92
CA ILE A 83 27.58 -22.11 -10.74
C ILE A 83 27.30 -20.72 -10.16
N ILE A 84 27.99 -20.33 -9.08
CA ILE A 84 27.82 -19.02 -8.43
C ILE A 84 28.05 -17.86 -9.40
N ARG A 85 29.13 -17.93 -10.18
CA ARG A 85 29.45 -16.90 -11.19
C ARG A 85 28.42 -16.81 -12.31
N LYS A 86 27.78 -17.93 -12.67
CA LYS A 86 26.70 -17.95 -13.68
C LYS A 86 25.38 -17.46 -13.10
N ALA A 87 25.11 -17.73 -11.83
CA ALA A 87 23.87 -17.36 -11.16
C ALA A 87 23.74 -15.84 -11.00
N SER A 88 24.83 -15.15 -10.67
CA SER A 88 24.84 -13.70 -10.46
C SER A 88 26.04 -13.02 -11.14
N PRO A 89 25.80 -12.02 -12.02
CA PRO A 89 26.87 -11.17 -12.53
C PRO A 89 27.64 -10.46 -11.41
N LYS A 90 26.94 -10.04 -10.34
CA LYS A 90 27.54 -9.37 -9.18
C LYS A 90 28.49 -10.30 -8.43
N TRP A 91 28.08 -11.56 -8.20
CA TRP A 91 28.97 -12.54 -7.56
C TRP A 91 30.16 -12.89 -8.46
N SER A 92 29.98 -12.90 -9.78
CA SER A 92 31.11 -13.06 -10.70
C SER A 92 32.10 -11.89 -10.65
N GLU A 93 31.63 -10.66 -10.48
CA GLU A 93 32.50 -9.48 -10.31
C GLU A 93 33.28 -9.57 -9.00
N ILE A 94 32.61 -9.93 -7.89
CA ILE A 94 33.24 -10.12 -6.58
C ILE A 94 34.32 -11.20 -6.66
N TYR A 95 33.99 -12.35 -7.24
CA TYR A 95 34.93 -13.46 -7.42
C TYR A 95 36.14 -13.05 -8.27
N ALA A 96 35.92 -12.34 -9.38
CA ALA A 96 37.00 -11.87 -10.25
C ALA A 96 37.89 -10.79 -9.60
N SER A 97 37.35 -10.04 -8.63
CA SER A 97 38.10 -9.03 -7.86
C SER A 97 38.92 -9.60 -6.70
N GLY A 98 38.66 -10.86 -6.32
CA GLY A 98 39.36 -11.54 -5.25
C GLY A 98 40.82 -11.85 -5.58
N SER A 99 41.62 -12.15 -4.54
CA SER A 99 42.97 -12.70 -4.72
C SER A 99 42.85 -14.08 -5.38
N GLU A 100 43.67 -14.36 -6.40
CA GLU A 100 43.73 -15.68 -7.06
C GLU A 100 44.03 -16.84 -6.10
N THR A 101 44.41 -16.54 -4.85
CA THR A 101 44.78 -17.51 -3.82
C THR A 101 43.66 -17.92 -2.88
N ASP A 102 42.54 -17.19 -2.85
CA ASP A 102 41.50 -17.43 -1.85
C ASP A 102 40.30 -18.13 -2.48
N ASP A 103 40.08 -19.39 -2.10
CA ASP A 103 38.90 -20.20 -2.43
C ASP A 103 37.64 -19.72 -1.65
N SER A 104 37.53 -18.41 -1.40
CA SER A 104 36.45 -17.82 -0.63
C SER A 104 36.05 -16.43 -1.13
N ILE A 105 34.75 -16.14 -1.07
CA ILE A 105 34.21 -14.81 -1.29
C ILE A 105 33.32 -14.43 -0.11
N SER A 106 33.36 -13.16 0.29
CA SER A 106 32.51 -12.64 1.37
C SER A 106 31.43 -11.71 0.80
N ILE A 107 30.19 -11.90 1.22
CA ILE A 107 29.07 -11.01 0.92
C ILE A 107 28.34 -10.60 2.20
N GLU A 108 27.69 -9.44 2.15
CA GLU A 108 26.85 -8.94 3.23
C GLU A 108 25.38 -9.30 2.94
N GLU A 109 24.75 -10.07 3.84
CA GLU A 109 23.34 -10.46 3.73
C GLU A 109 22.74 -10.84 5.09
N ASP A 110 21.56 -10.30 5.39
CA ASP A 110 20.83 -10.58 6.64
C ASP A 110 19.88 -11.78 6.47
N LYS A 111 19.42 -12.03 5.24
CA LYS A 111 18.39 -13.02 4.91
C LYS A 111 19.02 -14.35 4.49
N VAL A 112 19.76 -14.95 5.43
CA VAL A 112 20.58 -16.16 5.18
C VAL A 112 19.74 -17.32 4.64
N ASP A 113 18.54 -17.55 5.18
CA ASP A 113 17.70 -18.68 4.77
C ASP A 113 17.15 -18.51 3.34
N VAL A 114 16.84 -17.28 2.93
CA VAL A 114 16.40 -16.98 1.56
C VAL A 114 17.57 -17.12 0.58
N LEU A 115 18.77 -16.69 1.00
CA LEU A 115 19.98 -16.90 0.22
C LEU A 115 20.29 -18.40 0.06
N GLU A 116 20.17 -19.20 1.12
CA GLU A 116 20.36 -20.65 1.05
C GLU A 116 19.40 -21.30 0.05
N MET A 117 18.11 -20.94 0.09
CA MET A 117 17.13 -21.40 -0.90
C MET A 117 17.56 -21.05 -2.34
N VAL A 118 18.05 -19.83 -2.58
CA VAL A 118 18.60 -19.42 -3.89
C VAL A 118 19.80 -20.27 -4.28
N LEU A 119 20.70 -20.56 -3.35
CA LEU A 119 21.88 -21.39 -3.60
C LEU A 119 21.47 -22.82 -3.99
N HIS A 120 20.47 -23.40 -3.32
CA HIS A 120 19.90 -24.69 -3.72
C HIS A 120 19.32 -24.66 -5.15
N ILE A 121 18.60 -23.59 -5.51
CA ILE A 121 18.07 -23.43 -6.89
C ILE A 121 19.23 -23.34 -7.90
N ALA A 122 20.27 -22.57 -7.59
CA ALA A 122 21.46 -22.45 -8.45
C ALA A 122 22.15 -23.80 -8.68
N HIS A 123 22.20 -24.66 -7.66
CA HIS A 123 22.79 -26.00 -7.72
C HIS A 123 21.80 -27.09 -8.12
N LEU A 124 20.61 -26.72 -8.62
CA LEU A 124 19.58 -27.65 -9.13
C LEU A 124 19.04 -28.65 -8.08
N GLN A 125 19.09 -28.28 -6.80
CA GLN A 125 18.59 -29.06 -5.66
C GLN A 125 17.13 -28.71 -5.38
N PHE A 126 16.26 -29.03 -6.33
CA PHE A 126 14.87 -28.56 -6.35
C PHE A 126 13.97 -29.21 -5.31
N ASP A 127 14.37 -30.35 -4.77
CA ASP A 127 13.68 -31.07 -3.69
C ASP A 127 13.69 -30.32 -2.36
N LEU A 128 14.63 -29.39 -2.18
CA LEU A 128 14.75 -28.56 -0.99
C LEU A 128 14.01 -27.23 -1.09
N ILE A 129 13.33 -26.97 -2.21
CA ILE A 129 12.69 -25.68 -2.49
C ILE A 129 11.23 -25.72 -2.05
N PRO A 130 10.79 -24.77 -1.20
CA PRO A 130 9.40 -24.74 -0.77
C PRO A 130 8.45 -24.49 -1.95
N LEU A 131 7.41 -25.33 -2.04
CA LEU A 131 6.33 -25.17 -3.01
C LEU A 131 5.54 -23.87 -2.80
N HIS A 132 5.41 -23.45 -1.54
CA HIS A 132 4.70 -22.26 -1.12
C HIS A 132 5.55 -21.46 -0.13
N ILE A 133 5.55 -20.14 -0.27
CA ILE A 133 6.20 -19.23 0.65
C ILE A 133 5.21 -18.18 1.14
N THR A 134 5.47 -17.63 2.33
CA THR A 134 4.68 -16.52 2.89
C THR A 134 4.91 -15.23 2.07
N PHE A 135 4.00 -14.27 2.17
CA PHE A 135 4.19 -12.98 1.50
C PHE A 135 5.44 -12.25 2.00
N ALA A 136 5.73 -12.32 3.31
CA ALA A 136 6.96 -11.77 3.88
C ALA A 136 8.22 -12.38 3.24
N HIS A 137 8.28 -13.72 3.14
CA HIS A 137 9.39 -14.38 2.43
C HIS A 137 9.46 -14.00 0.94
N LEU A 138 8.34 -13.74 0.28
CA LEU A 138 8.34 -13.28 -1.11
C LEU A 138 8.94 -11.87 -1.25
N VAL A 139 8.68 -10.98 -0.29
CA VAL A 139 9.34 -9.66 -0.20
C VAL A 139 10.83 -9.84 0.05
N ASP A 140 11.22 -10.74 0.94
CA ASP A 140 12.61 -11.08 1.22
C ASP A 140 13.36 -11.57 -0.01
N VAL A 141 12.71 -12.43 -0.80
CA VAL A 141 13.20 -12.86 -2.11
C VAL A 141 13.40 -11.68 -3.05
N ALA A 142 12.42 -10.79 -3.17
CA ALA A 142 12.53 -9.62 -4.05
C ALA A 142 13.70 -8.71 -3.66
N GLU A 143 13.89 -8.45 -2.35
CA GLU A 143 15.05 -7.68 -1.87
C GLU A 143 16.39 -8.35 -2.19
N LEU A 144 16.47 -9.67 -2.01
CA LEU A 144 17.68 -10.45 -2.32
C LEU A 144 18.01 -10.37 -3.82
N LEU A 145 17.00 -10.50 -4.67
CA LEU A 145 17.13 -10.38 -6.12
C LEU A 145 17.63 -9.01 -6.53
N HIS A 146 17.07 -7.94 -5.95
CA HIS A 146 17.52 -6.57 -6.17
C HIS A 146 19.00 -6.41 -5.83
N ARG A 147 19.40 -6.91 -4.65
CA ARG A 147 20.75 -6.75 -4.12
C ARG A 147 21.79 -7.54 -4.90
N HIS A 148 21.47 -8.75 -5.33
CA HIS A 148 22.42 -9.69 -5.93
C HIS A 148 22.21 -9.97 -7.41
N ARG A 149 21.23 -9.34 -8.07
CA ARG A 149 20.94 -9.49 -9.51
C ARG A 149 20.69 -10.94 -9.93
N LEU A 150 19.77 -11.60 -9.21
CA LEU A 150 19.49 -13.04 -9.35
C LEU A 150 18.19 -13.35 -10.13
N THR A 151 17.57 -12.35 -10.75
CA THR A 151 16.18 -12.43 -11.26
C THR A 151 15.93 -13.59 -12.22
N THR A 152 16.93 -13.91 -13.05
CA THR A 152 16.83 -15.01 -14.04
C THR A 152 16.73 -16.39 -13.42
N LEU A 153 17.26 -16.58 -12.21
CA LEU A 153 17.33 -17.86 -11.54
C LEU A 153 15.98 -18.28 -10.95
N LEU A 154 15.25 -17.33 -10.37
CA LEU A 154 14.03 -17.60 -9.62
C LEU A 154 12.76 -17.64 -10.47
N HIS A 155 12.84 -17.25 -11.74
CA HIS A 155 11.70 -17.05 -12.61
C HIS A 155 10.64 -18.17 -12.54
N GLU A 156 11.08 -19.43 -12.66
CA GLU A 156 10.16 -20.59 -12.73
C GLU A 156 9.34 -20.78 -11.45
N TYR A 157 9.78 -20.22 -10.32
CA TYR A 157 9.13 -20.32 -9.02
C TYR A 157 8.21 -19.13 -8.73
N LEU A 158 8.54 -17.95 -9.29
CA LEU A 158 7.82 -16.70 -9.01
C LEU A 158 6.33 -16.84 -9.30
N ARG A 159 5.98 -17.55 -10.38
CA ARG A 159 4.58 -17.76 -10.73
C ARG A 159 3.78 -18.44 -9.62
N ASN A 160 4.31 -19.53 -9.09
CA ASN A 160 3.64 -20.31 -8.05
C ASN A 160 3.67 -19.60 -6.71
N TRP A 161 4.76 -18.93 -6.38
CA TRP A 161 4.89 -18.18 -5.13
C TRP A 161 4.02 -16.92 -5.08
N CYS A 162 3.83 -16.23 -6.21
CA CYS A 162 3.02 -15.01 -6.28
C CYS A 162 1.53 -15.29 -6.40
N ARG A 163 1.13 -16.41 -7.04
CA ARG A 163 -0.29 -16.73 -7.33
C ARG A 163 -1.24 -16.61 -6.13
N PRO A 164 -0.91 -17.05 -4.90
CA PRO A 164 -1.80 -16.91 -3.75
C PRO A 164 -2.08 -15.47 -3.31
N TYR A 165 -1.26 -14.51 -3.76
CA TYR A 165 -1.29 -13.12 -3.32
C TYR A 165 -1.79 -12.15 -4.39
N THR A 166 -2.09 -12.62 -5.60
CA THR A 166 -2.47 -11.75 -6.73
C THR A 166 -3.80 -11.03 -6.50
N SER A 167 -4.76 -11.68 -5.86
CA SER A 167 -6.03 -11.05 -5.46
C SER A 167 -5.84 -9.95 -4.42
N LYS A 168 -4.70 -9.94 -3.72
CA LYS A 168 -4.38 -9.02 -2.62
C LYS A 168 -3.44 -7.89 -3.02
N ILE A 169 -3.15 -7.73 -4.32
CA ILE A 169 -2.22 -6.71 -4.84
C ILE A 169 -2.55 -5.30 -4.33
N LEU A 170 -3.84 -5.00 -4.15
CA LEU A 170 -4.33 -3.70 -3.68
C LEU A 170 -4.92 -3.74 -2.27
N ASP A 171 -4.70 -4.82 -1.52
CA ASP A 171 -5.14 -4.92 -0.12
C ASP A 171 -4.14 -4.25 0.80
N SER A 172 -4.60 -3.82 1.97
CA SER A 172 -3.74 -3.23 2.99
C SER A 172 -2.83 -4.29 3.60
N GLY A 173 -1.56 -3.96 3.87
CA GLY A 173 -0.54 -4.91 4.33
C GLY A 173 0.22 -5.62 3.20
N TYR A 174 -0.16 -5.38 1.95
CA TYR A 174 0.45 -5.95 0.75
C TYR A 174 1.14 -4.88 -0.11
N GLU A 175 1.48 -3.73 0.46
CA GLU A 175 2.09 -2.59 -0.23
C GLU A 175 3.45 -2.93 -0.86
N MET A 176 4.18 -3.89 -0.29
CA MET A 176 5.48 -4.35 -0.80
C MET A 176 5.39 -5.10 -2.12
N TRP A 177 4.19 -5.32 -2.66
CA TRP A 177 4.01 -5.65 -4.08
C TRP A 177 4.71 -4.67 -5.02
N ILE A 178 4.95 -3.43 -4.59
CA ILE A 178 5.71 -2.46 -5.36
C ILE A 178 7.14 -2.93 -5.67
N LEU A 179 7.81 -3.54 -4.68
CA LEU A 179 9.16 -4.07 -4.86
C LEU A 179 9.12 -5.35 -5.70
N ILE A 180 8.20 -6.26 -5.37
CA ILE A 180 8.02 -7.53 -6.08
C ILE A 180 7.78 -7.26 -7.58
N ALA A 181 6.84 -6.39 -7.92
CA ALA A 181 6.52 -6.06 -9.30
C ALA A 181 7.68 -5.36 -10.02
N HIS A 182 8.44 -4.52 -9.31
CA HIS A 182 9.64 -3.89 -9.86
C HIS A 182 10.72 -4.92 -10.21
N GLU A 183 11.09 -5.77 -9.26
CA GLU A 183 12.17 -6.76 -9.44
C GLU A 183 11.83 -7.84 -10.46
N PHE A 184 10.55 -8.12 -10.67
CA PHE A 184 10.09 -9.10 -11.65
C PHE A 184 9.80 -8.48 -13.03
N GLY A 185 9.85 -7.16 -13.16
CA GLY A 185 9.56 -6.46 -14.41
C GLY A 185 8.07 -6.47 -14.79
N TRP A 186 7.17 -6.54 -13.81
CA TRP A 186 5.71 -6.51 -13.99
C TRP A 186 5.20 -5.06 -14.04
N ASP A 187 5.38 -4.41 -15.20
CA ASP A 187 5.10 -2.98 -15.39
C ASP A 187 3.67 -2.57 -15.02
N ASN A 188 2.65 -3.35 -15.37
CA ASN A 188 1.26 -2.94 -15.11
C ASN A 188 0.94 -3.07 -13.63
N ILE A 189 1.33 -4.17 -12.99
CA ILE A 189 1.19 -4.34 -11.54
C ILE A 189 1.96 -3.24 -10.81
N PHE A 190 3.21 -2.97 -11.21
CA PHE A 190 4.02 -1.91 -10.62
C PHE A 190 3.31 -0.55 -10.71
N GLN A 191 2.77 -0.19 -11.88
CA GLN A 191 2.06 1.09 -12.04
C GLN A 191 0.80 1.19 -11.18
N ILE A 192 0.02 0.12 -11.07
CA ILE A 192 -1.21 0.11 -10.26
C ILE A 192 -0.85 0.22 -8.77
N VAL A 193 0.12 -0.58 -8.30
CA VAL A 193 0.55 -0.57 -6.90
C VAL A 193 1.24 0.75 -6.56
N ALA A 194 2.14 1.25 -7.41
CA ALA A 194 2.78 2.55 -7.22
C ALA A 194 1.73 3.67 -7.11
N ARG A 195 0.66 3.61 -7.92
CA ARG A 195 -0.47 4.54 -7.80
C ARG A 195 -1.12 4.49 -6.43
N LYS A 196 -1.47 3.30 -5.96
CA LYS A 196 -2.03 3.12 -4.61
C LYS A 196 -1.06 3.66 -3.55
N VAL A 197 0.22 3.29 -3.64
CA VAL A 197 1.26 3.66 -2.68
C VAL A 197 1.43 5.18 -2.60
N TYR A 198 1.62 5.89 -3.72
CA TYR A 198 1.88 7.32 -3.61
C TYR A 198 0.64 8.12 -3.15
N THR A 199 -0.58 7.64 -3.44
CA THR A 199 -1.81 8.33 -3.00
C THR A 199 -2.13 8.07 -1.52
N THR A 200 -1.78 6.89 -1.01
CA THR A 200 -2.06 6.48 0.38
C THR A 200 -0.90 6.72 1.34
N MET A 201 0.32 6.91 0.85
CA MET A 201 1.46 7.19 1.73
C MET A 201 1.27 8.52 2.46
N TYR A 202 1.82 8.60 3.66
CA TYR A 202 1.81 9.77 4.53
C TYR A 202 3.19 9.98 5.14
N MET A 203 3.43 11.13 5.76
CA MET A 203 4.68 11.43 6.45
C MET A 203 4.48 11.42 7.96
N CYS A 204 5.38 10.73 8.66
CA CYS A 204 5.46 10.71 10.12
C CYS A 204 6.93 10.83 10.50
N ASP A 205 7.26 11.77 11.38
CA ASP A 205 8.64 12.02 11.85
C ASP A 205 9.70 12.25 10.76
N GLY A 206 9.28 12.76 9.60
CA GLY A 206 10.16 13.01 8.46
C GLY A 206 10.36 11.80 7.53
N GLU A 207 9.72 10.68 7.84
CA GLU A 207 9.77 9.44 7.07
C GLU A 207 8.43 9.17 6.36
N TYR A 208 8.47 8.35 5.30
CA TYR A 208 7.29 8.00 4.51
C TYR A 208 6.74 6.63 4.90
N TRP A 209 5.43 6.55 5.09
CA TRP A 209 4.73 5.35 5.54
C TRP A 209 3.51 5.07 4.67
N VAL A 210 3.17 3.79 4.49
CA VAL A 210 1.89 3.35 3.93
C VAL A 210 1.34 2.25 4.81
N GLY A 211 0.16 2.47 5.41
CA GLY A 211 -0.31 1.58 6.47
C GLY A 211 0.75 1.45 7.56
N ASN A 212 1.22 0.23 7.81
CA ASN A 212 2.28 -0.04 8.80
C ASN A 212 3.67 -0.25 8.16
N VAL A 213 3.82 0.02 6.87
CA VAL A 213 5.06 -0.22 6.13
C VAL A 213 5.86 1.08 6.01
N HIS A 214 7.10 1.04 6.51
CA HIS A 214 8.07 2.12 6.33
C HIS A 214 8.71 2.05 4.94
N LEU A 215 8.60 3.13 4.18
CA LEU A 215 9.20 3.28 2.85
C LEU A 215 10.57 3.95 2.96
N SER A 216 11.63 3.13 2.94
CA SER A 216 13.02 3.60 2.97
C SER A 216 13.76 3.29 1.67
N GLU A 217 14.90 3.98 1.44
CA GLU A 217 15.79 3.65 0.33
C GLU A 217 16.32 2.21 0.42
N GLU A 218 16.43 1.67 1.65
CA GLU A 218 16.91 0.31 1.90
C GLU A 218 15.87 -0.75 1.52
N ASN A 219 14.59 -0.49 1.78
CA ASN A 219 13.52 -1.48 1.59
C ASN A 219 13.03 -1.53 0.14
N ILE A 220 12.84 -0.37 -0.51
CA ILE A 220 12.28 -0.32 -1.87
C ILE A 220 13.25 0.23 -2.92
N GLY A 221 14.46 0.62 -2.52
CA GLY A 221 15.42 1.24 -3.41
C GLY A 221 15.16 2.73 -3.63
N LYS A 222 16.25 3.51 -3.64
CA LYS A 222 16.23 4.96 -3.82
C LYS A 222 15.41 5.45 -5.01
N ARG A 223 15.58 4.82 -6.18
CA ARG A 223 14.90 5.23 -7.42
C ARG A 223 13.37 5.11 -7.31
N ILE A 224 12.87 4.04 -6.69
CA ILE A 224 11.43 3.83 -6.50
C ILE A 224 10.90 4.88 -5.53
N LEU A 225 11.58 5.06 -4.37
CA LEU A 225 11.17 6.02 -3.36
C LEU A 225 11.13 7.45 -3.90
N GLU A 226 12.19 7.91 -4.57
CA GLU A 226 12.24 9.24 -5.20
C GLU A 226 11.11 9.44 -6.23
N SER A 227 10.79 8.40 -7.00
CA SER A 227 9.68 8.42 -7.95
C SER A 227 8.33 8.60 -7.24
N LEU A 228 8.06 7.80 -6.21
CA LEU A 228 6.84 7.90 -5.41
C LEU A 228 6.68 9.30 -4.81
N ILE A 229 7.72 9.84 -4.17
CA ILE A 229 7.72 11.18 -3.56
C ILE A 229 7.43 12.25 -4.61
N LYS A 230 8.06 12.15 -5.79
CA LYS A 230 7.84 13.08 -6.91
C LYS A 230 6.38 13.04 -7.39
N HIS A 231 5.80 11.86 -7.56
CA HIS A 231 4.40 11.71 -7.97
C HIS A 231 3.43 12.23 -6.92
N ARG A 232 3.69 11.97 -5.64
CA ARG A 232 2.92 12.56 -4.55
C ARG A 232 2.96 14.08 -4.54
N CYS A 233 4.16 14.66 -4.60
CA CYS A 233 4.32 16.12 -4.64
C CYS A 233 3.57 16.73 -5.83
N ARG A 234 3.63 16.09 -7.00
CA ARG A 234 2.89 16.52 -8.19
C ARG A 234 1.38 16.51 -7.95
N HIS A 235 0.84 15.43 -7.38
CA HIS A 235 -0.60 15.30 -7.16
C HIS A 235 -1.09 16.30 -6.10
N LEU A 236 -0.37 16.45 -4.99
CA LEU A 236 -0.66 17.48 -3.97
C LEU A 236 -0.63 18.89 -4.57
N LYS A 237 0.32 19.16 -5.48
CA LYS A 237 0.39 20.44 -6.17
C LYS A 237 -0.88 20.71 -6.98
N LEU A 238 -1.39 19.72 -7.73
CA LEU A 238 -2.61 19.87 -8.53
C LEU A 238 -3.83 20.18 -7.64
N ILE A 239 -3.97 19.50 -6.50
CA ILE A 239 -5.04 19.78 -5.53
C ILE A 239 -4.92 21.21 -4.99
N LEU A 240 -3.72 21.65 -4.62
CA LEU A 240 -3.51 23.01 -4.12
C LEU A 240 -3.72 24.08 -5.20
N ASP A 241 -3.30 23.81 -6.45
CA ASP A 241 -3.54 24.70 -7.58
C ASP A 241 -5.05 24.81 -7.88
N ALA A 242 -5.81 23.72 -7.75
CA ALA A 242 -7.27 23.75 -7.85
C ALA A 242 -7.92 24.60 -6.74
N CYS A 243 -7.39 24.54 -5.51
CA CYS A 243 -7.84 25.42 -4.42
C CYS A 243 -7.56 26.90 -4.72
N ASP A 244 -6.36 27.23 -5.20
CA ASP A 244 -5.99 28.60 -5.56
C ASP A 244 -6.84 29.13 -6.73
N ALA A 245 -7.06 28.31 -7.75
CA ALA A 245 -7.93 28.64 -8.87
C ALA A 245 -9.38 28.91 -8.41
N ALA A 246 -9.87 28.15 -7.42
CA ALA A 246 -11.19 28.38 -6.84
C ALA A 246 -11.27 29.70 -6.06
N ILE A 247 -10.24 30.03 -5.28
CA ILE A 247 -10.15 31.31 -4.60
C ILE A 247 -10.14 32.45 -5.61
N GLU A 248 -9.32 32.36 -6.66
CA GLU A 248 -9.21 33.39 -7.70
C GLU A 248 -10.55 33.57 -8.41
N LYS A 249 -11.18 32.47 -8.84
CA LYS A 249 -12.50 32.47 -9.50
C LYS A 249 -13.52 33.28 -8.71
N TYR A 250 -13.71 32.97 -7.42
CA TYR A 250 -14.71 33.65 -6.59
C TYR A 250 -14.27 35.02 -6.04
N SER A 251 -12.98 35.37 -6.18
CA SER A 251 -12.48 36.71 -5.81
C SER A 251 -12.71 37.74 -6.91
N THR A 252 -12.88 37.31 -8.16
CA THR A 252 -13.23 38.24 -9.25
C THR A 252 -14.68 38.71 -9.11
N ALA A 253 -14.92 40.01 -9.30
CA ALA A 253 -16.22 40.65 -9.08
C ALA A 253 -17.31 40.24 -10.10
N GLU A 254 -16.97 39.41 -11.08
CA GLU A 254 -17.93 38.91 -12.07
C GLU A 254 -18.72 37.75 -11.47
N SER A 255 -20.01 37.99 -11.24
CA SER A 255 -20.90 36.96 -10.72
C SER A 255 -21.02 35.79 -11.69
N GLN A 256 -20.54 34.62 -11.29
CA GLN A 256 -20.78 33.36 -12.01
C GLN A 256 -22.12 32.70 -11.68
N CYS A 257 -22.86 33.27 -10.72
CA CYS A 257 -24.24 32.89 -10.49
C CYS A 257 -25.08 33.23 -11.73
N GLY A 258 -25.96 32.30 -12.15
CA GLY A 258 -26.91 32.55 -13.24
C GLY A 258 -27.85 33.74 -12.98
N HIS A 259 -27.99 34.15 -11.73
CA HIS A 259 -28.78 35.30 -11.31
C HIS A 259 -27.94 36.58 -11.23
N LYS A 260 -28.19 37.49 -12.18
CA LYS A 260 -27.53 38.80 -12.26
C LYS A 260 -27.73 39.67 -11.02
N GLU A 261 -28.86 39.52 -10.33
CA GLU A 261 -29.26 40.42 -9.23
C GLU A 261 -28.47 40.17 -7.94
N HIS A 262 -28.09 38.93 -7.65
CA HIS A 262 -27.44 38.56 -6.38
C HIS A 262 -26.11 37.83 -6.55
N GLY A 263 -25.59 37.76 -7.77
CA GLY A 263 -24.45 36.92 -8.03
C GLY A 263 -23.15 37.34 -7.33
N GLY A 264 -22.96 38.64 -7.05
CA GLY A 264 -21.85 39.12 -6.23
C GLY A 264 -21.95 38.69 -4.76
N ALA A 265 -23.17 38.61 -4.23
CA ALA A 265 -23.42 38.10 -2.89
C ALA A 265 -23.19 36.59 -2.80
N CYS A 266 -23.62 35.81 -3.81
CA CYS A 266 -23.31 34.39 -3.92
C CYS A 266 -21.79 34.14 -3.99
N ALA A 267 -21.06 34.85 -4.86
CA ALA A 267 -19.61 34.71 -4.96
C ALA A 267 -18.90 35.00 -3.62
N SER A 268 -19.33 36.06 -2.91
CA SER A 268 -18.79 36.41 -1.59
C SER A 268 -19.07 35.34 -0.53
N MET A 269 -20.26 34.73 -0.54
CA MET A 269 -20.65 33.66 0.37
C MET A 269 -19.88 32.36 0.10
N VAL A 270 -19.74 31.98 -1.17
CA VAL A 270 -18.95 30.82 -1.60
C VAL A 270 -17.48 31.03 -1.24
N LEU A 271 -16.90 32.20 -1.56
CA LEU A 271 -15.52 32.53 -1.19
C LEU A 271 -15.34 32.48 0.34
N GLY A 272 -16.24 33.09 1.10
CA GLY A 272 -16.15 33.13 2.56
C GLY A 272 -16.22 31.74 3.22
N SER A 273 -17.07 30.86 2.70
CA SER A 273 -17.19 29.46 3.15
C SER A 273 -15.98 28.62 2.72
N LEU A 274 -15.53 28.74 1.47
CA LEU A 274 -14.33 28.10 0.95
C LEU A 274 -13.08 28.48 1.75
N LEU A 275 -12.83 29.78 1.96
CA LEU A 275 -11.69 30.26 2.73
C LEU A 275 -11.73 29.76 4.19
N ARG A 276 -12.93 29.62 4.77
CA ARG A 276 -13.11 29.05 6.11
C ARG A 276 -12.75 27.57 6.13
N GLY A 277 -13.23 26.78 5.16
CA GLY A 277 -12.90 25.36 5.03
C GLY A 277 -11.43 25.12 4.73
N LEU A 278 -10.84 25.88 3.80
CA LEU A 278 -9.40 25.80 3.51
C LEU A 278 -8.55 26.19 4.72
N LYS A 279 -9.04 27.10 5.58
CA LYS A 279 -8.39 27.40 6.85
C LYS A 279 -8.45 26.24 7.83
N THR A 280 -9.55 25.49 7.91
CA THR A 280 -9.65 24.31 8.79
C THR A 280 -8.74 23.17 8.34
N VAL A 281 -8.50 23.03 7.03
CA VAL A 281 -7.57 22.04 6.44
C VAL A 281 -6.11 22.55 6.44
N GLY A 282 -5.86 23.80 6.86
CA GLY A 282 -4.50 24.38 6.91
C GLY A 282 -3.93 24.80 5.56
N VAL A 283 -4.78 24.95 4.53
CA VAL A 283 -4.40 25.44 3.19
C VAL A 283 -4.36 26.98 3.13
N TRP A 284 -5.21 27.65 3.91
CA TRP A 284 -5.36 29.11 3.97
C TRP A 284 -5.06 29.66 5.37
N PRO A 285 -4.48 30.87 5.56
CA PRO A 285 -4.14 31.91 4.56
C PRO A 285 -2.79 31.76 3.89
N LYS A 286 -1.94 30.86 4.38
CA LYS A 286 -0.63 30.61 3.82
C LYS A 286 -0.63 29.23 3.19
N ARG A 287 -0.47 29.17 1.88
CA ARG A 287 -0.34 27.92 1.14
C ARG A 287 0.78 27.06 1.75
N PRO A 288 0.49 25.81 2.16
CA PRO A 288 1.50 24.92 2.73
C PRO A 288 2.53 24.57 1.65
N LYS A 289 3.78 24.33 2.06
CA LYS A 289 4.75 23.71 1.16
C LYS A 289 4.37 22.24 0.98
N LEU A 290 4.62 21.68 -0.19
CA LEU A 290 4.30 20.28 -0.50
C LEU A 290 4.96 19.30 0.48
N ALA A 291 6.19 19.60 0.92
CA ALA A 291 6.92 18.80 1.89
C ALA A 291 6.37 18.91 3.34
N ASP A 292 5.56 19.93 3.62
CA ASP A 292 4.97 20.13 4.96
C ASP A 292 3.63 19.39 5.11
N VAL A 293 3.07 18.82 4.02
CA VAL A 293 1.80 18.08 4.04
C VAL A 293 2.04 16.65 4.53
N GLN A 294 1.67 16.41 5.79
CA GLN A 294 1.90 15.13 6.46
C GLN A 294 0.87 14.05 6.09
N THR A 295 -0.38 14.42 5.80
CA THR A 295 -1.48 13.46 5.52
C THR A 295 -1.35 12.81 4.14
N SER A 296 -2.03 11.68 3.93
CA SER A 296 -2.07 11.05 2.60
C SER A 296 -2.82 11.91 1.58
N ILE A 297 -2.60 11.70 0.27
CA ILE A 297 -3.34 12.43 -0.76
C ILE A 297 -4.83 12.10 -0.65
N VAL A 298 -5.18 10.84 -0.41
CA VAL A 298 -6.57 10.41 -0.24
C VAL A 298 -7.22 11.13 0.94
N SER A 299 -6.54 11.19 2.10
CA SER A 299 -7.04 11.91 3.28
C SER A 299 -7.15 13.41 3.01
N PHE A 300 -6.10 14.02 2.45
CA PHE A 300 -6.06 15.45 2.16
C PHE A 300 -7.14 15.88 1.15
N LYS A 301 -7.31 15.10 0.07
CA LYS A 301 -8.40 15.29 -0.90
C LYS A 301 -9.76 15.13 -0.22
N GLY A 302 -9.91 14.13 0.65
CA GLY A 302 -11.11 13.95 1.48
C GLY A 302 -11.43 15.21 2.29
N ASP A 303 -10.46 15.72 3.05
CA ASP A 303 -10.62 16.92 3.88
C ASP A 303 -11.03 18.15 3.05
N VAL A 304 -10.45 18.31 1.84
CA VAL A 304 -10.82 19.39 0.92
C VAL A 304 -12.22 19.17 0.33
N ASN A 305 -12.59 17.94 -0.02
CA ASN A 305 -13.90 17.59 -0.54
C ASN A 305 -15.03 17.79 0.49
N PHE A 306 -14.72 17.72 1.79
CA PHE A 306 -15.67 17.99 2.87
C PHE A 306 -15.95 19.49 3.09
N ILE A 307 -15.29 20.38 2.35
CA ILE A 307 -15.55 21.82 2.45
C ILE A 307 -16.92 22.15 1.83
N VAL A 308 -17.90 22.40 2.70
CA VAL A 308 -19.24 22.83 2.29
C VAL A 308 -19.22 24.31 1.93
N THR A 309 -19.54 24.62 0.67
CA THR A 309 -19.76 25.99 0.20
C THR A 309 -21.19 26.42 0.48
N GLN A 310 -21.37 27.70 0.84
CA GLN A 310 -22.69 28.27 1.12
C GLN A 310 -23.10 29.25 0.01
N SER A 311 -24.35 29.15 -0.45
CA SER A 311 -24.97 30.14 -1.36
C SER A 311 -25.75 31.20 -0.56
N HIS A 312 -25.99 32.36 -1.17
CA HIS A 312 -26.67 33.49 -0.51
C HIS A 312 -28.12 33.19 -0.09
N THR A 313 -28.84 32.35 -0.85
CA THR A 313 -30.24 32.03 -0.59
C THR A 313 -30.43 30.83 0.35
N GLY A 314 -29.34 30.15 0.76
CA GLY A 314 -29.41 28.90 1.53
C GLY A 314 -29.95 27.70 0.73
N LEU A 315 -30.40 27.92 -0.51
CA LEU A 315 -30.76 26.89 -1.47
C LEU A 315 -29.52 26.68 -2.36
N SER A 316 -28.82 25.55 -2.19
CA SER A 316 -27.57 25.30 -2.93
C SER A 316 -27.80 24.95 -4.40
N TYR A 317 -28.98 24.40 -4.74
CA TYR A 317 -29.24 23.75 -6.03
C TYR A 317 -29.19 24.67 -7.25
N ASP A 318 -29.51 25.96 -7.13
CA ASP A 318 -29.55 26.86 -8.30
C ASP A 318 -28.21 27.55 -8.60
N CYS A 319 -27.19 27.30 -7.76
CA CYS A 319 -25.83 27.79 -7.94
C CYS A 319 -24.83 26.63 -7.98
N ASP A 320 -25.30 25.42 -8.38
CA ASP A 320 -24.51 24.20 -8.44
C ASP A 320 -23.30 24.40 -9.35
N ASP A 321 -22.18 24.68 -8.71
CA ASP A 321 -20.88 24.81 -9.33
C ASP A 321 -20.06 23.64 -8.77
N ASP A 322 -20.45 22.43 -9.17
CA ASP A 322 -19.69 21.19 -8.99
C ASP A 322 -18.31 21.26 -9.68
N TRP A 323 -18.03 22.34 -10.41
CA TRP A 323 -16.75 22.60 -11.05
C TRP A 323 -15.55 22.41 -10.11
N PHE A 324 -15.67 22.75 -8.82
CA PHE A 324 -14.58 22.64 -7.87
C PHE A 324 -14.26 21.16 -7.59
N LEU A 325 -15.29 20.35 -7.39
CA LEU A 325 -15.16 18.90 -7.24
C LEU A 325 -14.64 18.27 -8.55
N LEU A 326 -15.16 18.72 -9.70
CA LEU A 326 -14.68 18.30 -11.02
C LEU A 326 -13.21 18.66 -11.25
N MET A 327 -12.73 19.80 -10.75
CA MET A 327 -11.31 20.16 -10.80
C MET A 327 -10.45 19.25 -9.92
N LEU A 328 -10.92 18.92 -8.72
CA LEU A 328 -10.24 17.99 -7.83
C LEU A 328 -10.20 16.56 -8.39
N ASP A 329 -11.20 16.18 -9.18
CA ASP A 329 -11.23 14.89 -9.88
C ASP A 329 -10.40 14.90 -11.17
N THR A 330 -10.35 16.03 -11.90
CA THR A 330 -9.47 16.14 -13.08
C THR A 330 -7.99 16.20 -12.70
N ALA A 331 -7.63 16.79 -11.55
CA ALA A 331 -6.28 16.70 -10.99
C ALA A 331 -5.78 15.25 -10.88
N GLU A 332 -6.67 14.31 -10.56
CA GLU A 332 -6.34 12.88 -10.48
C GLU A 332 -6.05 12.29 -11.87
N VAL A 333 -6.84 12.67 -12.89
CA VAL A 333 -6.63 12.23 -14.27
C VAL A 333 -5.33 12.79 -14.85
N GLU A 334 -5.01 14.05 -14.59
CA GLU A 334 -3.76 14.67 -15.06
C GLU A 334 -2.51 14.12 -14.36
N SER A 335 -2.68 13.53 -13.18
CA SER A 335 -1.59 12.84 -12.47
C SER A 335 -1.20 11.50 -13.12
N LYS A 336 -1.98 10.98 -14.08
CA LYS A 336 -1.73 9.72 -14.80
C LYS A 336 -0.51 9.76 -15.75
N THR A 337 0.39 10.72 -15.60
CA THR A 337 1.68 10.72 -16.30
C THR A 337 2.44 9.42 -16.06
N GLU A 338 3.13 8.96 -17.11
CA GLU A 338 3.98 7.77 -17.11
C GLU A 338 4.87 7.76 -15.86
N PHE A 339 4.75 6.70 -15.06
CA PHE A 339 5.68 6.43 -13.96
C PHE A 339 7.09 6.21 -14.52
N VAL A 340 8.11 6.28 -13.66
CA VAL A 340 9.44 5.76 -14.03
C VAL A 340 9.23 4.36 -14.59
N LYS A 341 9.49 4.21 -15.91
CA LYS A 341 9.48 2.90 -16.55
C LYS A 341 10.48 2.03 -15.82
N ILE A 342 10.11 0.78 -15.54
CA ILE A 342 11.07 -0.19 -15.03
C ILE A 342 12.19 -0.24 -16.07
N ASP A 343 13.41 0.05 -15.62
CA ASP A 343 14.58 -0.02 -16.46
C ASP A 343 14.89 -1.50 -16.69
N HIS A 344 14.20 -2.08 -17.67
CA HIS A 344 14.29 -3.50 -18.00
C HIS A 344 15.72 -3.94 -18.32
N ASP A 345 16.55 -3.01 -18.82
CA ASP A 345 17.96 -3.26 -19.08
C ASP A 345 18.75 -3.39 -17.77
N ALA A 346 18.38 -2.64 -16.73
CA ALA A 346 18.96 -2.76 -15.41
C ALA A 346 18.51 -4.01 -14.64
N VAL A 347 17.25 -4.43 -14.81
CA VAL A 347 16.70 -5.62 -14.11
C VAL A 347 17.07 -6.93 -14.82
N SER A 348 17.68 -6.87 -16.02
CA SER A 348 18.11 -8.04 -16.80
C SER A 348 16.99 -9.08 -16.97
N VAL A 349 15.75 -8.62 -17.10
CA VAL A 349 14.56 -9.49 -17.23
C VAL A 349 14.46 -9.97 -18.68
N PRO A 350 14.59 -11.28 -18.97
CA PRO A 350 14.37 -11.81 -20.31
C PRO A 350 12.99 -11.43 -20.83
N ALA A 351 12.88 -11.12 -22.13
CA ALA A 351 11.62 -10.68 -22.74
C ALA A 351 10.44 -11.61 -22.45
N ARG A 352 10.67 -12.94 -22.47
CA ARG A 352 9.67 -13.96 -22.13
C ARG A 352 9.02 -13.75 -20.74
N LEU A 353 9.74 -13.20 -19.76
CA LEU A 353 9.20 -13.03 -18.41
C LEU A 353 8.25 -11.83 -18.31
N ARG A 354 8.39 -10.87 -19.23
CA ARG A 354 7.49 -9.69 -19.28
C ARG A 354 6.09 -10.07 -19.74
N ASP A 355 5.98 -11.09 -20.59
CA ASP A 355 4.70 -11.58 -21.08
C ASP A 355 3.94 -12.42 -20.02
N ASP A 356 4.67 -12.91 -19.01
CA ASP A 356 4.17 -13.71 -17.87
C ASP A 356 3.78 -12.83 -16.66
N GLU A 357 3.12 -11.71 -16.88
CA GLU A 357 2.57 -10.91 -15.78
C GLU A 357 1.39 -11.64 -15.11
N PRO A 358 1.25 -11.65 -13.77
CA PRO A 358 0.18 -12.34 -13.07
C PRO A 358 -1.24 -12.05 -13.57
N CYS A 359 -1.51 -10.78 -13.91
CA CYS A 359 -2.79 -10.36 -14.48
C CYS A 359 -2.97 -10.88 -15.91
N SER A 360 -1.88 -11.08 -16.65
CA SER A 360 -1.90 -11.71 -17.97
C SER A 360 -2.15 -13.21 -17.85
N TRP A 361 -1.77 -13.90 -16.77
CA TRP A 361 -1.97 -15.35 -16.65
C TRP A 361 -3.44 -15.76 -16.72
N GLN A 362 -4.32 -15.07 -15.99
CA GLN A 362 -5.76 -15.35 -16.04
C GLN A 362 -6.31 -15.00 -17.44
N SER A 363 -5.96 -13.82 -17.97
CA SER A 363 -6.44 -13.37 -19.27
C SER A 363 -5.94 -14.27 -20.43
N ASN A 364 -4.69 -14.70 -20.40
CA ASN A 364 -4.07 -15.58 -21.40
C ASN A 364 -4.58 -17.01 -21.28
N ALA A 365 -4.83 -17.51 -20.06
CA ALA A 365 -5.44 -18.82 -19.89
C ALA A 365 -6.87 -18.87 -20.47
N LEU A 366 -7.68 -17.82 -20.21
CA LEU A 366 -9.00 -17.66 -20.83
C LEU A 366 -8.90 -17.52 -22.36
N LYS A 367 -7.93 -16.72 -22.85
CA LYS A 367 -7.80 -16.38 -24.27
C LYS A 367 -7.25 -17.52 -25.14
N TYR A 368 -6.28 -18.28 -24.65
CA TYR A 368 -5.54 -19.25 -25.47
C TYR A 368 -5.92 -20.70 -25.22
N TYR A 369 -6.54 -21.00 -24.08
CA TYR A 369 -6.78 -22.39 -23.67
C TYR A 369 -8.26 -22.69 -23.39
N GLU A 370 -9.17 -21.79 -23.78
CA GLU A 370 -10.63 -21.96 -23.61
C GLU A 370 -11.07 -22.25 -22.17
N PHE A 371 -10.25 -21.93 -21.16
CA PHE A 371 -10.67 -22.04 -19.78
C PHE A 371 -11.80 -21.04 -19.50
N GLU A 372 -12.76 -21.44 -18.69
CA GLU A 372 -13.75 -20.53 -18.11
C GLU A 372 -13.30 -20.11 -16.70
N GLU A 373 -13.72 -18.94 -16.23
CA GLU A 373 -13.36 -18.41 -14.90
C GLU A 373 -13.70 -19.39 -13.75
N ARG A 374 -14.76 -20.21 -13.94
CA ARG A 374 -15.17 -21.29 -13.03
C ARG A 374 -14.15 -22.43 -12.89
N ASP A 375 -13.26 -22.60 -13.85
CA ASP A 375 -12.27 -23.68 -13.85
C ASP A 375 -11.09 -23.36 -12.92
N PHE A 376 -10.92 -22.09 -12.53
CA PHE A 376 -9.90 -21.67 -11.56
C PHE A 376 -10.37 -21.78 -10.11
N VAL A 377 -11.69 -21.81 -9.86
CA VAL A 377 -12.26 -21.76 -8.50
C VAL A 377 -12.23 -23.15 -7.82
N LYS A 378 -12.18 -24.24 -8.58
CA LYS A 378 -12.35 -25.60 -8.02
C LYS A 378 -11.13 -26.17 -7.28
N ASP A 379 -9.92 -25.64 -7.51
CA ASP A 379 -8.70 -26.16 -6.86
C ASP A 379 -8.32 -25.44 -5.54
N PHE A 380 -9.05 -24.39 -5.14
CA PHE A 380 -8.75 -23.62 -3.93
C PHE A 380 -9.38 -24.17 -2.65
N HIS A 381 -10.21 -25.22 -2.75
CA HIS A 381 -10.65 -26.00 -1.60
C HIS A 381 -9.75 -27.23 -1.40
N LEU A 382 -8.43 -27.03 -1.38
CA LEU A 382 -7.56 -27.99 -0.70
C LEU A 382 -7.90 -27.93 0.79
N GLU A 383 -8.85 -28.79 1.14
CA GLU A 383 -9.01 -29.50 2.41
C GLU A 383 -7.99 -29.03 3.46
N GLY A 384 -8.31 -27.91 4.11
CA GLY A 384 -7.75 -27.64 5.40
C GLY A 384 -8.23 -28.76 6.31
N ASN A 385 -7.31 -29.62 6.73
CA ASN A 385 -7.46 -30.53 7.86
C ASN A 385 -8.13 -29.78 9.02
N SER A 386 -9.45 -29.91 9.09
CA SER A 386 -10.19 -29.80 10.33
C SER A 386 -10.18 -31.21 10.92
N ASP A 387 -9.04 -31.60 11.49
CA ASP A 387 -9.01 -32.61 12.54
C ASP A 387 -9.74 -31.99 13.74
N SER A 388 -11.07 -31.99 13.67
CA SER A 388 -11.91 -31.86 14.85
C SER A 388 -11.90 -33.22 15.51
N GLU A 389 -11.04 -33.36 16.53
CA GLU A 389 -11.10 -34.46 17.48
C GLU A 389 -12.55 -34.60 17.96
N GLU A 390 -13.13 -35.77 17.68
CA GLU A 390 -14.41 -36.20 18.22
C GLU A 390 -14.23 -36.35 19.75
N GLU A 391 -14.61 -35.33 20.51
CA GLU A 391 -14.93 -35.50 21.94
C GLU A 391 -16.23 -36.30 22.04
N GLU A 392 -16.08 -37.60 22.24
CA GLU A 392 -17.12 -38.47 22.81
C GLU A 392 -17.47 -37.93 24.21
N GLY A 393 -18.52 -37.11 24.27
CA GLY A 393 -19.14 -36.63 25.50
C GLY A 393 -20.43 -37.40 25.76
N ASP A 394 -20.37 -38.26 26.77
CA ASP A 394 -21.43 -39.16 27.24
C ASP A 394 -22.79 -38.50 27.50
N GLU A 395 -23.82 -39.29 27.20
CA GLU A 395 -25.25 -39.10 27.46
C GLU A 395 -25.57 -39.07 28.97
N GLU A 396 -26.22 -38.00 29.45
CA GLU A 396 -27.24 -38.06 30.53
C GLU A 396 -28.26 -36.95 30.21
N ASP A 397 -29.39 -37.27 29.59
CA ASP A 397 -30.66 -37.63 30.25
C ASP A 397 -31.15 -36.58 31.27
N ASN A 398 -32.21 -35.87 30.88
CA ASN A 398 -33.42 -35.52 31.66
C ASN A 398 -34.01 -34.18 31.21
N GLY A 399 -35.30 -34.18 30.86
CA GLY A 399 -36.08 -32.94 30.92
C GLY A 399 -37.23 -32.87 29.94
N GLU A 400 -38.27 -33.65 30.20
CA GLU A 400 -39.63 -33.50 29.67
C GLU A 400 -40.11 -32.06 29.74
N GLY A 401 -40.84 -31.62 28.71
CA GLY A 401 -41.41 -30.28 28.64
C GLY A 401 -42.37 -30.15 27.47
N ASP A 402 -43.50 -30.84 27.60
CA ASP A 402 -44.72 -30.68 26.80
C ASP A 402 -45.04 -29.20 26.54
N ASN A 403 -45.42 -28.88 25.30
CA ASN A 403 -46.58 -28.03 25.00
C ASN A 403 -46.94 -28.21 23.52
N ASP A 404 -47.98 -29.02 23.34
CA ASP A 404 -48.84 -29.03 22.17
C ASP A 404 -49.63 -27.72 22.04
N ASP A 405 -50.21 -27.57 20.85
CA ASP A 405 -51.41 -26.80 20.49
C ASP A 405 -51.17 -25.67 19.46
N ASP A 406 -51.37 -26.09 18.21
CA ASP A 406 -52.42 -25.61 17.30
C ASP A 406 -52.57 -24.10 17.07
N GLU A 407 -52.40 -23.68 15.81
CA GLU A 407 -53.58 -23.37 14.98
C GLU A 407 -53.21 -23.09 13.52
N ALA A 408 -53.94 -23.77 12.64
CA ALA A 408 -53.96 -23.57 11.20
C ALA A 408 -54.70 -22.28 10.84
N GLY A 409 -54.26 -21.61 9.77
CA GLY A 409 -54.96 -20.49 9.16
C GLY A 409 -54.60 -20.32 7.70
N GLU A 410 -55.39 -20.94 6.82
CA GLU A 410 -55.45 -20.69 5.39
C GLU A 410 -56.18 -19.36 5.08
N SER A 411 -55.70 -18.60 4.09
CA SER A 411 -56.52 -17.77 3.16
C SER A 411 -55.56 -17.10 2.16
N GLU A 412 -55.53 -17.48 0.89
CA GLU A 412 -56.37 -16.99 -0.23
C GLU A 412 -56.08 -15.55 -0.72
N GLN A 413 -55.67 -15.50 -2.00
CA GLN A 413 -56.08 -14.60 -3.09
C GLN A 413 -55.72 -13.09 -3.10
N GLY A 414 -55.40 -12.62 -4.32
CA GLY A 414 -55.22 -11.22 -4.74
C GLY A 414 -54.08 -11.12 -5.76
N GLU A 415 -54.26 -11.48 -7.03
CA GLU A 415 -54.77 -10.65 -8.15
C GLU A 415 -54.08 -9.28 -8.32
N ASP A 416 -53.47 -9.15 -9.50
CA ASP A 416 -53.38 -8.00 -10.41
C ASP A 416 -53.12 -6.58 -9.85
N GLU A 417 -52.09 -5.91 -10.40
CA GLU A 417 -52.36 -4.76 -11.27
C GLU A 417 -51.11 -4.30 -12.03
N SER A 418 -51.32 -4.10 -13.34
CA SER A 418 -50.36 -3.54 -14.30
C SER A 418 -50.68 -2.06 -14.47
N GLY A 419 -49.69 -1.19 -14.23
CA GLY A 419 -49.84 0.26 -14.35
C GLY A 419 -48.88 0.88 -15.36
N LYS A 420 -49.33 0.99 -16.61
CA LYS A 420 -48.80 1.94 -17.60
C LYS A 420 -49.18 3.37 -17.19
N TYR A 421 -48.25 4.31 -17.27
CA TYR A 421 -48.59 5.72 -17.48
C TYR A 421 -47.80 6.30 -18.65
N ASP A 422 -48.56 6.93 -19.52
CA ASP A 422 -48.24 7.60 -20.77
C ASP A 422 -48.86 9.00 -20.69
N ASN A 423 -48.26 9.97 -21.40
CA ASN A 423 -48.69 11.36 -21.61
C ASN A 423 -48.58 12.31 -20.39
N GLY A 424 -48.21 13.58 -20.51
CA GLY A 424 -48.00 14.45 -21.67
C GLY A 424 -48.21 15.91 -21.24
N GLU A 425 -47.71 16.82 -22.08
CA GLU A 425 -48.18 18.19 -22.33
C GLU A 425 -47.95 19.33 -21.29
N ASP A 426 -47.07 20.24 -21.71
CA ASP A 426 -47.34 21.66 -22.00
C ASP A 426 -48.42 22.39 -21.17
N VAL A 427 -47.98 23.36 -20.37
CA VAL A 427 -48.78 24.54 -20.04
C VAL A 427 -47.91 25.80 -20.15
N LYS A 428 -48.25 26.65 -21.12
CA LYS A 428 -47.86 28.05 -21.19
C LYS A 428 -48.69 28.85 -20.18
N HIS A 429 -48.06 29.79 -19.47
CA HIS A 429 -48.76 30.92 -18.90
C HIS A 429 -48.00 32.21 -19.22
N ASP A 430 -48.58 32.99 -20.12
CA ASP A 430 -48.45 34.44 -20.14
C ASP A 430 -49.26 34.98 -18.95
N ASP A 431 -48.71 35.94 -18.20
CA ASP A 431 -49.54 37.05 -17.72
C ASP A 431 -48.70 38.30 -17.44
N GLU A 432 -49.25 39.41 -17.91
CA GLU A 432 -48.76 40.77 -17.84
C GLU A 432 -48.96 41.35 -16.43
N SER A 433 -48.22 42.45 -16.16
CA SER A 433 -48.72 43.72 -15.62
C SER A 433 -47.99 44.31 -14.40
N ASP A 434 -47.75 45.63 -14.56
CA ASP A 434 -47.76 46.70 -13.57
C ASP A 434 -46.50 47.05 -12.74
N ASP A 435 -45.74 48.00 -13.32
CA ASP A 435 -45.19 49.24 -12.71
C ASP A 435 -46.26 49.93 -11.80
N PRO A 436 -45.97 50.84 -10.83
CA PRO A 436 -44.78 51.70 -10.72
C PRO A 436 -44.30 52.06 -9.28
N GLU A 437 -43.18 52.80 -9.20
CA GLU A 437 -42.93 54.00 -8.36
C GLU A 437 -41.51 54.14 -7.77
N ALA A 438 -40.80 55.11 -8.36
CA ALA A 438 -39.89 56.10 -7.79
C ALA A 438 -39.65 56.17 -6.27
N TYR A 439 -38.36 56.16 -5.88
CA TYR A 439 -37.75 56.97 -4.80
C TYR A 439 -36.27 57.19 -5.19
N ASP A 440 -35.88 58.38 -5.64
CA ASP A 440 -35.45 59.58 -4.92
C ASP A 440 -33.94 59.60 -4.54
N LYS A 441 -33.36 60.77 -4.81
CA LYS A 441 -31.94 61.11 -4.82
C LYS A 441 -31.42 61.43 -3.42
N SER A 442 -30.17 61.07 -3.13
CA SER A 442 -29.28 61.96 -2.36
C SER A 442 -27.82 61.49 -2.40
N SER A 443 -26.95 62.49 -2.65
CA SER A 443 -25.49 62.59 -2.43
C SER A 443 -24.55 62.10 -3.52
#